data_AF-A0A556MRX4-F1
#
_entry.id   AF-A0A556MRX4-F1
#
_cell.length_a   1.000
_cell.length_b   1.000
_cell.length_c   1.000
_cell.angle_alpha   90.00
_cell.angle_beta   90.00
_cell.angle_gamma   90.00
#
_symmetry.space_group_name_H-M   'P 1'
#
loop_
_entity.id
_entity.type
_entity.pdbx_description
1 polymer ?
#
loop_
_entity_poly.entity_id
_entity_poly.type
_entity_poly.pdbx_seq_one_letter_code
_entity_poly.pdbx_strand_id
1 'polypeptide(L)' 'MSVKRKIQMVVTQVKMDDEDNLDVNFWMSRTAAERLAEVFRLRQNYFTWADGSFPDKMEKIVHRRQIICSNPTL' A
#
# COMPACT_ATOMS: atom_id res chain seq x y z
N MET A 1 24.47 0.00 35.37
CA MET A 1 23.00 -0.23 35.35
C MET A 1 22.52 -0.04 33.91
N SER A 2 21.90 -1.03 33.29
CA SER A 2 21.42 -0.96 31.89
C SER A 2 19.91 -0.74 31.89
N VAL A 3 19.46 0.39 31.35
CA VAL A 3 18.04 0.74 31.24
C VAL A 3 17.45 -0.04 30.05
N LYS A 4 16.77 -1.16 30.34
CA LYS A 4 16.03 -1.91 29.32
C LYS A 4 14.82 -1.07 28.88
N ARG A 5 14.86 -0.52 27.67
CA ARG A 5 13.69 0.12 27.06
C ARG A 5 12.68 -0.97 26.70
N LYS A 6 11.54 -0.96 27.39
CA LYS A 6 10.41 -1.85 27.09
C LYS A 6 9.55 -1.12 26.06
N ILE A 7 9.68 -1.48 24.78
CA ILE A 7 8.77 -0.97 23.76
C ILE A 7 7.43 -1.68 23.96
N GLN A 8 6.43 -0.92 24.39
CA GLN A 8 5.07 -1.40 24.53
C GLN A 8 4.41 -1.33 23.15
N MET A 9 4.11 -2.49 22.57
CA MET A 9 3.28 -2.56 21.36
C MET A 9 1.89 -2.04 21.71
N VAL A 10 1.58 -0.82 21.28
CA VAL A 10 0.23 -0.27 21.31
C VAL A 10 -0.48 -0.82 20.09
N VAL A 11 -1.35 -1.82 20.30
CA VAL A 11 -2.26 -2.29 19.26
C VAL A 11 -3.49 -1.40 19.32
N THR A 12 -3.52 -0.36 18.50
CA THR A 12 -4.72 0.44 18.29
C THR A 12 -5.74 -0.44 17.57
N GLN A 13 -6.89 -0.72 18.21
CA GLN A 13 -8.02 -1.34 17.53
C GLN A 13 -8.63 -0.29 16.59
N VAL A 14 -8.25 -0.37 15.32
CA VAL A 14 -8.79 0.46 14.25
C VAL A 14 -10.00 -0.26 13.67
N LYS A 15 -11.16 0.40 13.65
CA LYS A 15 -12.33 -0.12 12.95
C LYS A 15 -12.16 0.16 11.46
N MET A 16 -12.43 -0.84 10.62
CA MET A 16 -12.34 -0.70 9.17
C MET A 16 -13.19 0.46 8.63
N ASP A 17 -14.40 0.62 9.17
CA ASP A 17 -15.32 1.71 8.78
C ASP A 17 -14.72 3.11 9.03
N ASP A 18 -13.90 3.27 10.06
CA ASP A 18 -13.28 4.55 10.38
C ASP A 18 -12.17 4.88 9.37
N GLU A 19 -11.37 3.89 8.96
CA GLU A 19 -10.33 4.03 7.91
C GLU A 19 -10.95 4.28 6.54
N ASP A 20 -12.02 3.57 6.18
CA ASP A 20 -12.72 3.77 4.91
C ASP A 20 -13.25 5.21 4.80
N ASN A 21 -13.79 5.76 5.89
CA ASN A 21 -14.23 7.14 5.94
C ASN A 21 -13.06 8.13 5.84
N LEU A 22 -11.92 7.83 6.47
CA LEU A 22 -10.71 8.65 6.38
C LEU A 22 -10.17 8.68 4.95
N ASP A 23 -10.14 7.54 4.27
CA ASP A 23 -9.74 7.43 2.87
C ASP A 23 -10.65 8.28 1.96
N VAL A 24 -11.97 8.15 2.12
CA VAL A 24 -12.93 8.95 1.35
C VAL A 24 -12.71 10.44 1.58
N ASN A 25 -12.56 10.86 2.84
CA ASN A 25 -12.33 12.28 3.19
C ASN A 25 -10.99 12.78 2.63
N PHE A 26 -9.95 11.98 2.71
CA PHE A 26 -8.63 12.29 2.15
C PHE A 26 -8.70 12.53 0.64
N TRP A 27 -9.35 11.62 -0.10
CA TRP A 27 -9.48 11.79 -1.56
C TRP A 27 -10.37 12.97 -1.91
N MET A 28 -11.49 13.15 -1.20
CA MET A 28 -12.45 14.22 -1.52
C MET A 28 -11.95 15.62 -1.18
N SER A 29 -11.10 15.77 -0.17
CA SER A 29 -10.53 17.07 0.25
C SER A 29 -9.48 17.64 -0.71
N ARG A 30 -8.92 16.82 -1.61
CA ARG A 30 -7.85 17.21 -2.54
C ARG A 30 -8.37 17.64 -3.91
N THR A 31 -7.65 18.53 -4.57
CA THR A 31 -7.89 18.88 -5.99
C THR A 31 -7.50 17.72 -6.92
N ALA A 32 -7.98 17.73 -8.15
CA ALA A 32 -7.65 16.70 -9.13
C ALA A 32 -6.13 16.55 -9.36
N ALA A 33 -5.39 17.67 -9.40
CA ALA A 33 -3.94 17.67 -9.56
C ALA A 33 -3.22 16.98 -8.37
N GLU A 34 -3.63 17.28 -7.14
CA GLU A 34 -3.06 16.68 -5.93
C GLU A 34 -3.39 15.19 -5.83
N ARG A 35 -4.60 14.77 -6.24
CA ARG A 35 -4.96 13.35 -6.31
C ARG A 35 -4.07 12.62 -7.31
N LEU A 36 -3.82 13.21 -8.48
CA LEU A 36 -2.95 12.61 -9.50
C LEU A 36 -1.50 12.48 -9.01
N ALA A 37 -0.97 13.50 -8.34
CA ALA A 37 0.37 13.45 -7.73
C ALA A 37 0.47 12.35 -6.66
N GLU A 38 -0.56 12.19 -5.82
CA GLU A 38 -0.61 11.14 -4.80
C GLU A 38 -0.67 9.74 -5.42
N VAL A 39 -1.53 9.54 -6.43
CA VAL A 39 -1.61 8.26 -7.15
C VAL A 39 -0.28 7.93 -7.82
N PHE A 40 0.41 8.92 -8.40
CA PHE A 40 1.74 8.72 -8.97
C PHE A 40 2.76 8.29 -7.92
N ARG A 41 2.80 8.98 -6.77
CA ARG A 41 3.67 8.61 -5.63
C ARG A 41 3.39 7.20 -5.13
N LEU A 42 2.13 6.82 -4.97
CA LEU A 42 1.71 5.48 -4.55
C LEU A 42 2.15 4.42 -5.55
N ARG A 43 2.01 4.69 -6.85
CA ARG A 43 2.50 3.79 -7.90
C ARG A 43 4.02 3.65 -7.85
N GLN A 44 4.75 4.76 -7.72
CA GLN A 44 6.20 4.72 -7.62
C GLN A 44 6.65 3.85 -6.45
N ASN A 45 6.03 4.01 -5.29
CA ASN A 45 6.31 3.19 -4.11
C ASN A 45 5.99 1.71 -4.35
N TYR A 46 4.84 1.41 -4.95
CA TYR A 46 4.43 0.03 -5.25
C TYR A 46 5.43 -0.67 -6.17
N PHE A 47 5.77 -0.06 -7.31
CA PHE A 47 6.70 -0.64 -8.27
C PHE A 47 8.14 -0.71 -7.72
N THR A 48 8.57 0.31 -6.97
CA THR A 48 9.87 0.25 -6.30
C THR A 48 9.93 -0.88 -5.27
N TRP A 49 8.83 -1.15 -4.57
CA TRP A 49 8.75 -2.27 -3.63
C TRP A 49 8.64 -3.63 -4.31
N ALA A 50 7.82 -3.74 -5.36
CA ALA A 50 7.54 -5.01 -6.04
C ALA A 50 8.66 -5.42 -7.01
N ASP A 51 9.15 -4.48 -7.83
CA ASP A 51 10.06 -4.71 -8.95
C ASP A 51 11.44 -4.06 -8.73
N GLY A 52 11.66 -3.38 -7.60
CA GLY A 52 12.93 -2.70 -7.27
C GLY A 52 13.16 -1.39 -8.01
N SER A 53 12.32 -1.05 -9.00
CA SER A 53 12.44 0.18 -9.79
C SER A 53 11.09 0.62 -10.35
N PHE A 54 10.95 1.91 -10.64
CA PHE A 54 9.76 2.44 -11.33
C PHE A 54 9.97 2.37 -12.85
N PRO A 55 9.04 1.82 -13.63
CA PRO A 55 9.25 1.63 -15.06
C PRO A 55 9.25 2.97 -15.82
N ASP A 56 10.20 3.13 -16.75
CA ASP A 56 10.32 4.32 -17.62
C ASP A 56 9.10 4.52 -18.52
N LYS A 57 8.38 3.43 -18.83
CA LYS A 57 7.12 3.43 -19.56
C LYS A 57 6.10 2.69 -18.73
N MET A 58 4.99 3.35 -18.43
CA MET A 58 3.81 2.72 -17.86
C MET A 58 3.13 1.87 -18.94
N GLU A 59 3.79 0.79 -19.35
CA GLU A 59 3.13 -0.26 -20.10
C GLU A 59 2.01 -0.83 -19.22
N LYS A 60 0.94 -1.32 -19.82
CA LYS A 60 -0.22 -1.83 -19.10
C LYS A 60 0.14 -3.17 -18.43
N ILE A 61 1.02 -3.15 -17.44
CA ILE A 61 1.47 -4.31 -16.69
C ILE A 61 0.34 -4.70 -15.76
N VAL A 62 -0.60 -5.48 -16.30
CA VAL A 62 -1.53 -6.25 -15.49
C VAL A 62 -0.68 -7.27 -14.75
N HIS A 63 -0.37 -7.00 -13.48
CA HIS A 63 0.19 -8.00 -12.58
C HIS A 63 -0.85 -9.11 -12.45
N ARG A 64 -0.77 -10.09 -13.34
CA ARG A 64 -1.56 -11.30 -13.23
C ARG A 64 -1.02 -11.99 -11.99
N ARG A 65 -1.76 -11.90 -10.87
CA ARG A 65 -1.49 -12.76 -9.71
C ARG A 65 -1.39 -14.18 -10.26
N GLN A 66 -0.18 -14.74 -10.23
CA GLN A 66 0.00 -16.16 -10.43
C GLN A 66 -0.64 -16.76 -9.18
N ILE A 67 -1.91 -17.13 -9.29
CA ILE A 67 -2.49 -18.08 -8.35
C ILE A 67 -1.62 -19.31 -8.55
N ILE A 68 -0.68 -19.53 -7.64
CA ILE A 68 -0.05 -20.82 -7.50
C ILE A 68 -1.19 -21.71 -7.04
N CYS A 69 -1.91 -22.27 -8.01
CA CYS A 69 -2.70 -23.46 -7.80
C CYS A 69 -1.69 -24.50 -7.37
N SER A 70 -1.55 -24.69 -6.06
CA SER A 70 -0.96 -25.88 -5.49
C SER A 70 -1.66 -27.06 -6.18
N ASN A 71 -0.95 -27.76 -7.05
CA ASN A 71 -1.46 -28.96 -7.70
C ASN A 71 -1.99 -29.91 -6.62
N PRO A 72 -3.25 -30.37 -6.69
CA PRO A 72 -3.68 -31.54 -5.95
C PRO A 72 -3.17 -32.75 -6.73
N THR A 73 -1.98 -33.23 -6.38
CA THR A 73 -1.55 -34.57 -6.77
C THR A 73 -0.60 -35.10 -5.72
N LEU A 74 -1.20 -35.72 -4.71
CA LEU A 74 -0.86 -37.03 -4.14
C LEU A 74 -2.04 -37.51 -3.29
#